data_AF-A0A0B6YCD0-F1
#
_entry.id   AF-A0A0B6YCD0-F1
#
_cell.length_a   1.000
_cell.length_b   1.000
_cell.length_c   1.000
_cell.angle_alpha   90.00
_cell.angle_beta   90.00
_cell.angle_gamma   90.00
#
_symmetry.space_group_name_H-M   'P 1'
#
loop_
_entity.id
_entity.type
_entity.pdbx_description
1 polymer ?
#
loop_
_entity_poly.entity_id
_entity_poly.type
_entity_poly.pdbx_seq_one_letter_code
_entity_poly.pdbx_strand_id
1 'polypeptide(L)'
;ENMSGEEDIAVTNFRRYLRIDTEQPNPKYYECRDFLYSLADELGWKRWEYECVKGKPFVGMTIEGTDKSLKALLLYSHSDVVPTVKDAWKHDPYAAV
;
A
#
# COMPACT_ATOMS: atom_id res chain seq x y z
N GLU A 1 -27.10 9.91 -8.88
CA GLU A 1 -27.86 8.73 -8.43
C GLU A 1 -26.89 7.80 -7.73
N ASN A 2 -27.00 7.61 -6.41
CA ASN A 2 -26.17 6.65 -5.69
C ASN A 2 -26.72 5.25 -6.00
N MET A 3 -26.00 4.45 -6.78
CA MET A 3 -26.23 3.01 -6.82
C MET A 3 -25.84 2.45 -5.46
N SER A 4 -26.82 2.15 -4.62
CA SER A 4 -26.64 1.62 -3.25
C SER A 4 -26.15 0.16 -3.22
N GLY A 5 -25.24 -0.20 -4.13
CA GLY A 5 -24.66 -1.54 -4.26
C GLY A 5 -23.21 -1.58 -4.76
N GLU A 6 -22.58 -0.44 -5.07
CA GLU A 6 -21.14 -0.39 -5.36
C GLU A 6 -20.34 -0.10 -4.09
N GLU A 7 -19.25 -0.85 -3.89
CA GLU A 7 -18.30 -0.63 -2.81
C GLU A 7 -17.56 0.70 -3.01
N ASP A 8 -17.33 1.45 -1.93
CA ASP A 8 -16.53 2.66 -1.98
C ASP A 8 -15.10 2.35 -2.47
N ILE A 9 -14.60 3.14 -3.43
CA ILE A 9 -13.28 2.93 -4.03
C ILE A 9 -12.14 2.86 -2.99
N ALA A 10 -12.23 3.61 -1.89
CA ALA A 10 -11.25 3.57 -0.82
C ALA A 10 -11.29 2.20 -0.10
N VAL A 11 -12.48 1.63 0.11
CA VAL A 11 -12.64 0.29 0.68
C VAL A 11 -12.13 -0.76 -0.30
N THR A 12 -12.45 -0.64 -1.60
CA THR A 12 -11.94 -1.55 -2.63
C THR A 12 -10.41 -1.56 -2.69
N ASN A 13 -9.78 -0.38 -2.72
CA ASN A 13 -8.32 -0.27 -2.72
C ASN A 13 -7.70 -0.75 -1.41
N PHE A 14 -8.33 -0.48 -0.27
CA PHE A 14 -7.86 -1.00 1.01
C PHE A 14 -7.91 -2.53 1.07
N ARG A 15 -9.00 -3.15 0.60
CA ARG A 15 -9.11 -4.62 0.51
C ARG A 15 -8.11 -5.21 -0.48
N ARG A 16 -7.83 -4.54 -1.62
CA ARG A 16 -6.75 -4.94 -2.54
C ARG A 16 -5.39 -4.91 -1.85
N TYR A 17 -5.11 -3.86 -1.08
CA TYR A 17 -3.86 -3.72 -0.34
C TYR A 17 -3.69 -4.83 0.72
N LEU A 18 -4.75 -5.12 1.49
CA LEU A 18 -4.74 -6.18 2.52
C LEU A 18 -4.51 -7.59 1.96
N ARG A 19 -4.84 -7.83 0.69
CA ARG A 19 -4.64 -9.13 0.01
C ARG A 19 -3.19 -9.37 -0.41
N ILE A 20 -2.36 -8.33 -0.41
CA ILE A 20 -0.94 -8.46 -0.71
C ILE A 20 -0.27 -9.04 0.53
N ASP A 21 0.21 -10.27 0.41
CA ASP A 21 0.83 -11.00 1.52
C ASP A 21 2.20 -10.41 1.87
N THR A 22 2.21 -9.38 2.71
CA THR A 22 3.40 -8.75 3.27
C THR A 22 3.77 -9.31 4.65
N GLU A 23 3.37 -10.55 4.94
CA GLU A 23 3.67 -11.27 6.17
C GLU A 23 5.16 -11.59 6.33
N GLN A 24 5.69 -11.35 7.53
CA GLN A 24 7.03 -11.83 7.89
C GLN A 24 7.09 -13.37 7.98
N PRO A 25 8.22 -14.02 7.67
CA PRO A 25 9.54 -13.43 7.38
C PRO A 25 9.81 -13.20 5.89
N ASN A 26 8.85 -13.48 5.00
CA ASN A 26 9.02 -13.37 3.55
C ASN A 26 7.99 -12.42 2.91
N PRO A 27 7.93 -11.13 3.29
CA PRO A 27 6.92 -10.22 2.75
C PRO A 27 7.06 -10.05 1.23
N LYS A 28 5.93 -10.01 0.52
CA LYS A 28 5.90 -9.68 -0.91
C LYS A 28 6.05 -8.18 -1.17
N TYR A 29 7.18 -7.62 -0.75
CA TYR A 29 7.45 -6.17 -0.82
C TYR A 29 7.31 -5.59 -2.22
N TYR A 30 7.77 -6.29 -3.26
CA TYR A 30 7.66 -5.76 -4.62
C TYR A 30 6.23 -5.79 -5.18
N GLU A 31 5.40 -6.76 -4.77
CA GLU A 31 3.97 -6.77 -5.12
C GLU A 31 3.25 -5.58 -4.47
N CYS A 32 3.56 -5.30 -3.19
CA CYS A 32 3.10 -4.12 -2.47
C CYS A 32 3.57 -2.82 -3.15
N ARG A 33 4.84 -2.76 -3.54
CA ARG A 33 5.45 -1.63 -4.24
C ARG A 33 4.74 -1.36 -5.56
N ASP A 34 4.50 -2.39 -6.37
CA ASP A 34 3.83 -2.27 -7.67
C ASP A 34 2.38 -1.78 -7.52
N PHE A 35 1.66 -2.26 -6.51
CA PHE A 35 0.32 -1.77 -6.20
C PHE A 35 0.32 -0.29 -5.78
N LEU A 36 1.23 0.14 -4.91
CA LEU A 36 1.31 1.56 -4.51
C LEU A 36 1.71 2.44 -5.70
N TYR A 37 2.60 1.96 -6.56
CA TYR A 37 2.96 2.65 -7.80
C TYR A 37 1.77 2.78 -8.75
N SER A 38 0.91 1.76 -8.90
CA SER A 38 -0.26 1.88 -9.75
C SER A 38 -1.22 2.97 -9.24
N LEU A 39 -1.41 3.07 -7.92
CA LEU A 39 -2.21 4.15 -7.34
C LEU A 39 -1.58 5.53 -7.57
N ALA A 40 -0.25 5.64 -7.45
CA ALA A 40 0.46 6.88 -7.74
C ALA A 40 0.32 7.29 -9.20
N ASP A 41 0.48 6.35 -10.13
CA ASP A 41 0.39 6.57 -11.57
C ASP A 41 -1.04 7.00 -11.96
N GLU A 42 -2.09 6.39 -11.40
CA GLU A 42 -3.50 6.79 -11.58
C GLU A 42 -3.77 8.24 -11.13
N LEU A 43 -3.08 8.69 -10.08
CA LEU A 43 -3.22 10.05 -9.52
C LEU A 43 -2.24 11.06 -10.13
N GLY A 44 -1.34 10.63 -11.02
CA GLY A 44 -0.29 11.47 -11.61
C GLY A 44 0.78 11.92 -10.62
N TRP A 45 1.01 11.16 -9.53
CA TRP A 45 2.02 11.46 -8.53
C TRP A 45 3.39 10.95 -8.94
N LYS A 46 4.46 11.65 -8.54
CA LYS A 46 5.83 11.17 -8.79
C LYS A 46 6.13 10.02 -7.84
N ARG A 47 6.44 8.85 -8.38
CA ARG A 47 6.88 7.68 -7.61
C ARG A 47 8.40 7.50 -7.63
N TRP A 48 8.95 6.94 -6.56
CA TRP A 48 10.37 6.61 -6.42
C TRP A 48 10.56 5.47 -5.42
N GLU A 49 11.71 4.78 -5.52
CA GLU A 49 12.15 3.80 -4.54
C GLU A 49 13.59 4.05 -4.11
N TYR A 50 13.91 3.56 -2.93
CA TYR A 50 15.27 3.51 -2.42
C TYR A 50 15.49 2.21 -1.66
N GLU A 51 16.62 1.55 -1.89
CA GLU A 51 16.89 0.23 -1.32
C GLU A 51 18.12 0.29 -0.40
N CYS A 52 17.88 0.32 0.91
CA CYS A 52 18.96 0.27 1.91
C CYS A 52 19.53 -1.14 2.06
N VAL A 53 18.67 -2.16 1.88
CA VAL A 53 19.01 -3.58 1.97
C VAL A 53 18.32 -4.29 0.82
N LYS A 54 19.06 -5.17 0.12
CA LYS A 54 18.53 -5.95 -1.00
C LYS A 54 17.24 -6.68 -0.63
N GLY A 55 16.22 -6.56 -1.47
CA GLY A 55 14.88 -7.10 -1.31
C GLY A 55 13.94 -6.27 -0.42
N LYS A 56 14.35 -5.10 0.08
CA LYS A 56 13.56 -4.30 1.04
C LYS A 56 13.47 -2.83 0.60
N PRO A 57 12.63 -2.50 -0.39
CA PRO A 57 12.51 -1.15 -0.90
C PRO A 57 11.76 -0.24 0.07
N PHE A 58 12.25 0.99 0.25
CA PHE A 58 11.41 2.12 0.60
C PHE A 58 10.64 2.55 -0.65
N VAL A 59 9.33 2.72 -0.49
CA VAL A 59 8.44 3.16 -1.57
C VAL A 59 7.99 4.58 -1.25
N GLY A 60 8.20 5.49 -2.19
CA GLY A 60 7.87 6.89 -2.03
C GLY A 60 6.98 7.40 -3.14
N MET A 61 6.04 8.26 -2.77
CA MET A 61 5.15 8.99 -3.66
C MET A 61 5.22 10.47 -3.28
N THR A 62 5.21 11.35 -4.28
CA THR A 62 5.37 12.79 -4.06
C THR A 62 4.36 13.56 -4.88
N ILE A 63 3.56 14.35 -4.17
CA ILE A 63 2.76 15.44 -4.71
C ILE A 63 3.63 16.69 -4.60
N GLU A 64 4.00 17.30 -5.73
CA GLU A 64 4.76 18.55 -5.67
C GLU A 64 3.87 19.68 -5.15
N GLY A 65 4.31 20.33 -4.07
CA GLY A 65 3.68 21.55 -3.58
C GLY A 65 3.85 22.69 -4.57
N THR A 66 2.91 23.64 -4.53
CA THR A 66 2.96 24.85 -5.37
C THR A 66 4.10 25.79 -4.98
N ASP A 67 4.55 25.77 -3.72
CA ASP A 67 5.69 26.51 -3.21
C ASP A 67 6.81 25.56 -2.75
N LYS A 68 7.90 25.49 -3.53
CA LYS A 68 9.05 24.61 -3.26
C LYS A 68 10.00 25.14 -2.17
N SER A 69 9.77 26.36 -1.65
CA SER A 69 10.56 26.91 -0.53
C SER A 69 10.13 26.37 0.83
N LEU A 70 8.89 25.87 0.93
CA LEU A 70 8.37 25.26 2.15
C LEU A 70 8.96 23.87 2.38
N LYS A 71 9.00 23.46 3.65
CA LYS A 71 9.42 22.11 4.02
C LYS A 71 8.37 21.09 3.60
N ALA A 72 8.81 19.91 3.18
CA ALA A 72 7.92 18.81 2.86
C ALA A 72 7.20 18.28 4.12
N LEU A 73 5.97 17.83 3.95
CA LEU A 73 5.26 17.00 4.94
C LEU A 73 5.47 15.53 4.56
N LEU A 74 5.97 14.74 5.52
CA LEU A 74 6.14 13.30 5.35
C LEU A 74 4.98 12.56 6.01
N LEU A 75 4.20 11.85 5.20
CA LEU A 75 3.25 10.85 5.67
C LEU A 75 3.95 9.50 5.60
N TYR A 76 4.28 8.93 6.75
CA TYR A 76 5.08 7.71 6.85
C TYR A 76 4.26 6.54 7.38
N SER A 77 4.44 5.37 6.79
CA SER A 77 3.86 4.10 7.21
C SER A 77 4.84 2.95 6.94
N HIS A 78 4.48 1.73 7.36
CA HIS A 78 5.17 0.51 7.00
C HIS A 78 4.21 -0.45 6.28
N SER A 79 4.75 -1.35 5.46
CA SER A 79 3.95 -2.28 4.65
C SER A 79 3.92 -3.70 5.19
N ASP A 80 4.93 -4.12 5.96
CA ASP A 80 5.01 -5.46 6.49
C ASP A 80 4.08 -5.69 7.68
N VAL A 81 3.60 -6.91 7.79
CA VAL A 81 2.76 -7.36 8.90
C VAL A 81 3.37 -8.57 9.60
N VAL A 82 2.96 -8.79 10.84
CA VAL A 82 3.41 -9.92 11.65
C VAL A 82 2.76 -11.24 11.17
N PRO A 83 3.36 -12.39 11.51
CA PRO A 83 2.79 -13.70 11.18
C PRO A 83 1.40 -13.94 11.79
N THR A 84 0.58 -14.71 11.08
CA THR A 84 -0.78 -15.10 11.46
C THR A 84 -0.85 -16.58 11.79
N VAL A 85 -1.72 -16.94 12.73
CA VAL A 85 -2.09 -18.33 13.01
C VAL A 85 -3.35 -18.65 12.23
N LYS A 86 -3.21 -18.96 10.93
CA LYS A 86 -4.33 -19.01 9.97
C LYS A 86 -5.53 -19.85 10.46
N ASP A 87 -5.28 -20.97 11.12
CA ASP A 87 -6.33 -21.86 11.66
C ASP A 87 -7.17 -21.23 12.80
N ALA A 88 -6.68 -20.18 13.44
CA ALA A 88 -7.40 -19.45 14.48
C ALA A 88 -8.31 -18.34 13.91
N TRP A 89 -8.29 -18.11 12.60
CA TRP A 89 -9.08 -17.05 11.97
C TRP A 89 -10.43 -17.56 11.46
N LYS A 90 -11.48 -16.75 11.67
CA LYS A 90 -12.81 -17.00 11.10
C LYS A 90 -12.85 -16.86 9.57
N HIS A 91 -12.01 -15.97 9.04
CA HIS A 91 -11.85 -15.68 7.61
C HIS A 91 -10.36 -15.71 7.29
N ASP A 92 -9.98 -16.07 6.07
CA ASP A 92 -8.58 -15.99 5.66
C ASP A 92 -8.04 -14.56 5.91
N PRO A 93 -6.93 -14.41 6.67
CA PRO A 93 -6.41 -13.10 7.07
C PRO A 93 -6.03 -12.20 5.89
N TYR A 94 -5.78 -12.78 4.72
CA TYR A 94 -5.41 -12.07 3.49
C TYR A 94 -6.51 -12.12 2.42
N ALA A 95 -7.71 -12.64 2.71
CA ALA A 95 -8.80 -12.59 1.75
C ALA A 95 -9.44 -11.20 1.68
N ALA A 96 -9.46 -10.47 2.80
CA ALA A 96 -10.16 -9.19 2.96
C ALA A 96 -11.58 -9.29 2.36
N VAL A 97 -12.43 -10.16 2.95
CA VAL A 97 -13.78 -10.51 2.47
C VAL A 97 -14.88 -10.07 3.40
#